data_AF-A0A292IIB2-F1
#
_entry.id   AF-A0A292IIB2-F1
#
_cell.length_a   1.000
_cell.length_b   1.000
_cell.length_c   1.000
_cell.angle_alpha   90.00
_cell.angle_beta   90.00
_cell.angle_gamma   90.00
#
_symmetry.space_group_name_H-M   'P 1'
#
loop_
_entity.id
_entity.type
_entity.pdbx_description
1 polymer ?
#
loop_
_entity_poly.entity_id
_entity_poly.type
_entity_poly.pdbx_seq_one_letter_code
_entity_poly.pdbx_strand_id
1 'polypeptide(L)'
;MHILKNILKLNMKENLDKFGDQKNLDEEIDENISQPSKNLVSYLKDYHFNSDDYVKSLGSDDLEMRQKAVKYLIISHLRMIYSVAAIYSGRGVYFADLVQEGALGLITAINKFDSNFNNKFSTYAVWWIRQAIQRATVIQSRMIRLPVHIVETLSKLHKVKRLLLEQLGREPNNDEIAASMNGNSTKDYTAQKIDQFRKFDVLVFSLDRLIFNNNYRKVDFENCSSLNRPDLRLERKMLFECINEMLDQTLSKKEEQIIRMRFGLFPFEQSMTLEEIGEIFHITRERVRQVERNILQKLKIFSKSHHLKLFLTERLLN
;
A
#
# COMPACT_ATOMS: atom_id res chain seq x y z
N MET A 1 10.06 6.13 16.31
CA MET A 1 11.06 5.99 17.41
C MET A 1 11.74 7.29 17.86
N HIS A 2 12.20 8.17 16.96
CA HIS A 2 13.09 9.28 17.33
C HIS A 2 12.51 10.34 18.30
N ILE A 3 11.20 10.62 18.23
CA ILE A 3 10.59 11.72 19.01
C ILE A 3 10.44 11.34 20.49
N LEU A 4 9.88 10.17 20.79
CA LEU A 4 9.78 9.65 22.17
C LEU A 4 11.16 9.34 22.76
N LYS A 5 12.07 8.78 21.96
CA LYS A 5 13.47 8.54 22.36
C LYS A 5 14.21 9.86 22.64
N ASN A 6 13.99 10.90 21.84
CA ASN A 6 14.57 12.23 22.08
C ASN A 6 13.94 12.93 23.29
N ILE A 7 12.63 12.81 23.52
CA ILE A 7 11.96 13.40 24.69
C ILE A 7 12.43 12.72 25.98
N LEU A 8 12.57 11.39 25.98
CA LEU A 8 13.14 10.65 27.10
C LEU A 8 14.64 10.94 27.28
N LYS A 9 15.44 10.98 26.20
CA LYS A 9 16.88 11.30 26.26
C LYS A 9 17.18 12.73 26.71
N LEU A 10 16.36 13.72 26.32
CA LEU A 10 16.54 15.12 26.71
C LEU A 10 16.23 15.35 28.20
N ASN A 11 15.17 14.73 28.73
CA ASN A 11 14.84 14.83 30.16
C ASN A 11 15.78 14.00 31.06
N MET A 12 16.32 12.88 30.56
CA MET A 12 17.39 12.16 31.27
C MET A 12 18.70 12.96 31.27
N LYS A 13 18.98 13.77 30.23
CA LYS A 13 20.10 14.71 30.22
C LYS A 13 19.93 15.90 31.16
N GLU A 14 18.72 16.47 31.28
CA GLU A 14 18.44 17.53 32.26
C GLU A 14 18.54 17.02 33.72
N ASN A 15 18.38 15.72 33.96
CA ASN A 15 18.59 15.08 35.27
C ASN A 15 20.01 14.47 35.45
N LEU A 16 20.83 14.38 34.40
CA LEU A 16 22.22 13.89 34.45
C LEU A 16 23.19 14.90 35.08
N ASP A 17 22.78 16.16 35.27
CA ASP A 17 23.52 17.11 36.12
C ASP A 17 23.45 16.73 37.61
N LYS A 18 22.66 15.73 38.00
CA LYS A 18 22.54 15.26 39.39
C LYS A 18 23.13 13.89 39.71
N PHE A 19 23.33 12.99 38.75
CA PHE A 19 24.03 11.71 39.01
C PHE A 19 24.72 11.22 37.73
N GLY A 20 26.05 11.07 37.80
CA GLY A 20 26.87 10.57 36.70
C GLY A 20 26.70 9.07 36.51
N ASP A 21 26.30 8.66 35.31
CA ASP A 21 26.94 7.61 34.51
C ASP A 21 26.12 7.32 33.25
N GLN A 22 26.68 7.67 32.08
CA GLN A 22 25.99 7.66 30.78
C GLN A 22 26.00 6.31 30.04
N LYS A 23 26.76 5.31 30.51
CA LYS A 23 27.10 4.13 29.68
C LYS A 23 26.15 2.94 29.77
N ASN A 24 25.40 2.76 30.86
CA ASN A 24 24.50 1.59 31.02
C ASN A 24 23.08 1.79 30.46
N LEU A 25 22.74 3.00 30.02
CA LEU A 25 21.37 3.40 29.70
C LEU A 25 20.97 3.17 28.23
N ASP A 26 21.94 3.19 27.31
CA ASP A 26 21.65 2.99 25.88
C ASP A 26 21.27 1.53 25.56
N GLU A 27 21.75 0.55 26.35
CA GLU A 27 21.38 -0.87 26.21
C GLU A 27 20.01 -1.20 26.83
N GLU A 28 19.68 -0.63 28.00
CA GLU A 28 18.38 -0.86 28.66
C GLU A 28 17.17 -0.22 27.94
N ILE A 29 17.40 0.84 27.16
CA ILE A 29 16.35 1.51 26.38
C ILE A 29 15.93 0.66 25.17
N ASP A 30 16.84 -0.08 24.55
CA ASP A 30 16.54 -0.86 23.34
C ASP A 30 15.82 -2.18 23.64
N GLU A 31 16.07 -2.82 24.79
CA GLU A 31 15.33 -4.03 25.19
C GLU A 31 13.88 -3.74 25.65
N ASN A 32 13.64 -2.60 26.30
CA ASN A 32 12.31 -2.24 26.85
C ASN A 32 11.32 -1.66 25.83
N ILE A 33 11.75 -1.36 24.61
CA ILE A 33 10.88 -0.90 23.50
C ILE A 33 10.25 -2.08 22.76
N SER A 34 10.90 -3.26 22.78
CA SER A 34 10.47 -4.47 22.07
C SER A 34 9.44 -5.30 22.86
N GLN A 35 9.57 -5.35 24.19
CA GLN A 35 8.52 -5.87 25.07
C GLN A 35 8.08 -4.80 26.06
N PRO A 36 6.77 -4.58 26.25
CA PRO A 36 6.26 -3.67 27.25
C PRO A 36 6.48 -4.29 28.62
N SER A 37 7.71 -4.24 29.13
CA SER A 37 8.05 -4.76 30.43
C SER A 37 7.23 -3.97 31.46
N LYS A 38 6.77 -4.69 32.49
CA LYS A 38 6.13 -4.11 33.68
C LYS A 38 6.92 -2.92 34.26
N ASN A 39 8.19 -2.78 33.90
CA ASN A 39 9.12 -1.73 34.30
C ASN A 39 8.69 -0.34 33.81
N LEU A 40 8.21 -0.15 32.58
CA LEU A 40 7.86 1.19 32.10
C LEU A 40 6.61 1.73 32.82
N VAL A 41 5.67 0.85 33.17
CA VAL A 41 4.50 1.19 33.98
C VAL A 41 4.87 1.44 35.45
N SER A 42 5.88 0.76 36.01
CA SER A 42 6.40 1.06 37.35
C SER A 42 7.19 2.37 37.37
N TYR A 43 8.04 2.64 36.38
CA TYR A 43 8.74 3.92 36.23
C TYR A 43 7.79 5.12 36.11
N LEU A 44 6.59 4.91 35.55
CA LEU A 44 5.55 5.95 35.45
C LEU A 44 4.69 6.10 36.72
N LYS A 45 4.79 5.20 37.72
CA LYS A 45 4.05 5.34 38.99
C LYS A 45 4.64 6.43 39.90
N ASP A 46 5.95 6.66 39.80
CA ASP A 46 6.68 7.57 40.70
C ASP A 46 6.49 9.05 40.34
N TYR A 47 5.91 9.34 39.18
CA TYR A 47 5.67 10.69 38.68
C TYR A 47 4.21 11.11 38.86
N HIS A 48 3.85 11.57 40.07
CA HIS A 48 2.58 12.24 40.31
C HIS A 48 2.71 13.73 39.97
N PHE A 49 2.47 14.09 38.71
CA PHE A 49 2.46 15.50 38.27
C PHE A 49 1.05 16.08 38.39
N ASN A 50 0.92 17.24 39.02
CA ASN A 50 -0.31 18.05 38.97
C ASN A 50 -0.52 18.56 37.54
N SER A 51 -1.37 17.87 36.78
CA SER A 51 -1.71 18.26 35.40
C SER A 51 -2.34 19.65 35.32
N ASP A 52 -3.07 20.07 36.34
CA ASP A 52 -3.92 21.27 36.28
C ASP A 52 -3.10 22.57 36.24
N ASP A 53 -1.89 22.57 36.82
CA ASP A 53 -1.01 23.74 36.83
C ASP A 53 -0.38 23.98 35.44
N TYR A 54 -0.02 22.91 34.74
CA TYR A 54 0.54 23.00 33.38
C TYR A 54 -0.51 23.26 32.30
N VAL A 55 -1.78 22.90 32.55
CA VAL A 55 -2.88 23.24 31.65
C VAL A 55 -3.14 24.75 31.64
N LYS A 56 -3.00 25.42 32.80
CA LYS A 56 -3.13 26.89 32.89
C LYS A 56 -2.00 27.62 32.16
N SER A 57 -0.78 27.07 32.17
CA SER A 57 0.38 27.67 31.48
C SER A 57 0.38 27.45 29.96
N LEU A 58 -0.60 26.75 29.38
CA LEU A 58 -0.77 26.69 27.93
C LEU A 58 -1.21 28.03 27.31
N GLY A 59 -1.83 28.89 28.12
CA GLY A 59 -2.31 30.21 27.70
C GLY A 59 -1.28 31.34 27.85
N SER A 60 -0.04 31.06 28.26
CA SER A 60 1.00 32.09 28.33
C SER A 60 1.59 32.42 26.96
N ASP A 61 1.97 33.68 26.74
CA ASP A 61 2.57 34.17 25.49
C ASP A 61 4.03 33.69 25.30
N ASP A 62 4.66 33.21 26.38
CA ASP A 62 6.05 32.72 26.37
C ASP A 62 6.18 31.37 25.67
N LEU A 63 6.79 31.37 24.48
CA LEU A 63 6.97 30.19 23.64
C LEU A 63 7.77 29.06 24.32
N GLU A 64 8.81 29.39 25.07
CA GLU A 64 9.63 28.39 25.79
C GLU A 64 8.85 27.73 26.94
N MET A 65 8.08 28.51 27.69
CA MET A 65 7.26 28.00 28.79
C MET A 65 6.16 27.08 28.26
N ARG A 66 5.52 27.47 27.15
CA ARG A 66 4.54 26.64 26.45
C ARG A 66 5.14 25.32 25.96
N GLN A 67 6.35 25.34 25.39
CA GLN A 67 7.02 24.11 24.96
C GLN A 67 7.34 23.18 26.13
N LYS A 68 7.79 23.72 27.26
CA LYS A 68 8.01 22.94 28.49
C LYS A 68 6.69 22.35 28.99
N ALA A 69 5.63 23.15 29.08
CA ALA A 69 4.30 22.69 29.52
C ALA A 69 3.77 21.55 28.64
N VAL A 70 3.88 21.65 27.31
CA VAL A 70 3.50 20.58 26.38
C VAL A 70 4.27 19.30 26.66
N LYS A 71 5.59 19.38 26.85
CA LYS A 71 6.42 18.20 27.17
C LYS A 71 5.98 17.53 28.47
N TYR A 72 5.77 18.29 29.54
CA TYR A 72 5.31 17.76 30.83
C TYR A 72 3.90 17.15 30.74
N LEU A 73 2.99 17.78 29.98
CA LEU A 73 1.64 17.26 29.75
C LEU A 73 1.65 15.94 28.97
N ILE A 74 2.55 15.79 27.99
CA ILE A 74 2.71 14.53 27.28
C ILE A 74 3.18 13.44 28.24
N ILE A 75 4.24 13.71 29.03
CA ILE A 75 4.85 12.72 29.93
C ILE A 75 3.86 12.25 31.00
N SER A 76 3.15 13.18 31.64
CA SER A 76 2.14 12.86 32.66
C SER A 76 1.01 11.97 32.13
N HIS A 77 0.63 12.13 30.86
CA HIS A 77 -0.45 11.38 30.23
C HIS A 77 0.01 10.16 29.42
N LEU A 78 1.30 9.80 29.43
CA LEU A 78 1.81 8.62 28.72
C LEU A 78 1.10 7.32 29.15
N ARG A 79 0.81 7.17 30.44
CA ARG A 79 0.08 6.02 30.97
C ARG A 79 -1.33 5.90 30.38
N MET A 80 -2.01 7.03 30.20
CA MET A 80 -3.32 7.08 29.56
C MET A 80 -3.22 6.67 28.09
N ILE A 81 -2.25 7.21 27.34
CA ILE A 81 -2.00 6.81 25.95
C ILE A 81 -1.79 5.30 25.85
N TYR A 82 -0.98 4.74 26.74
CA TYR A 82 -0.69 3.30 26.78
C TYR A 82 -1.95 2.46 26.98
N SER A 83 -2.80 2.85 27.93
CA SER A 83 -4.05 2.15 28.23
C SER A 83 -5.02 2.17 27.04
N VAL A 84 -5.08 3.29 26.31
CA VAL A 84 -5.93 3.40 25.11
C VAL A 84 -5.33 2.58 23.96
N ALA A 85 -4.01 2.66 23.74
CA ALA A 85 -3.31 1.92 22.68
C ALA A 85 -3.40 0.40 22.87
N ALA A 86 -3.41 -0.09 24.12
CA ALA A 86 -3.54 -1.52 24.42
C ALA A 86 -4.80 -2.16 23.81
N ILE A 87 -5.91 -1.42 23.75
CA ILE A 87 -7.18 -1.87 23.14
C ILE A 87 -7.05 -2.06 21.61
N TYR A 88 -6.06 -1.42 20.98
CA TYR A 88 -5.78 -1.49 19.54
C TYR A 88 -4.59 -2.37 19.17
N SER A 89 -3.98 -3.05 20.15
CA SER A 89 -2.94 -4.04 19.89
C SER A 89 -3.46 -5.21 19.05
N GLY A 90 -2.57 -5.81 18.25
CA GLY A 90 -2.90 -6.98 17.41
C GLY A 90 -3.70 -6.68 16.13
N ARG A 91 -3.91 -5.40 15.76
CA ARG A 91 -4.60 -5.00 14.52
C ARG A 91 -3.66 -4.76 13.33
N GLY A 92 -2.47 -5.37 13.32
CA GLY A 92 -1.50 -5.27 12.22
C GLY A 92 -0.53 -4.09 12.27
N VAL A 93 -0.65 -3.20 13.27
CA VAL A 93 0.30 -2.12 13.53
C VAL A 93 1.10 -2.45 14.79
N TYR A 94 2.40 -2.14 14.79
CA TYR A 94 3.25 -2.33 15.96
C TYR A 94 2.76 -1.48 17.13
N PHE A 95 2.80 -2.05 18.33
CA PHE A 95 2.30 -1.37 19.53
C PHE A 95 3.02 -0.05 19.81
N ALA A 96 4.34 0.00 19.61
CA ALA A 96 5.14 1.23 19.74
C ALA A 96 4.71 2.33 18.77
N ASP A 97 4.19 1.98 17.60
CA ASP A 97 3.70 2.94 16.61
C ASP A 97 2.30 3.45 17.00
N LEU A 98 1.44 2.59 17.55
CA LEU A 98 0.14 3.03 18.11
C LEU A 98 0.32 4.03 19.25
N VAL A 99 1.31 3.82 20.12
CA VAL A 99 1.63 4.77 21.21
C VAL A 99 2.13 6.10 20.65
N GLN A 100 2.95 6.08 19.60
CA GLN A 100 3.43 7.30 18.94
C GLN A 100 2.28 8.09 18.29
N GLU A 101 1.39 7.42 17.58
CA GLU A 101 0.21 8.03 16.96
C GLU A 101 -0.76 8.57 18.03
N GLY A 102 -0.90 7.86 19.15
CA GLY A 102 -1.62 8.35 20.32
C GLY A 102 -1.01 9.62 20.93
N ALA A 103 0.32 9.71 21.01
CA ALA A 103 1.02 10.91 21.47
C ALA A 103 0.81 12.11 20.53
N LEU A 104 0.78 11.88 19.21
CA LEU A 104 0.40 12.91 18.23
C LEU A 104 -1.05 13.38 18.44
N GLY A 105 -1.97 12.44 18.70
CA GLY A 105 -3.34 12.76 19.08
C GLY A 105 -3.42 13.63 20.33
N LEU A 106 -2.65 13.31 21.38
CA LEU A 106 -2.58 14.12 22.59
C LEU A 106 -2.07 15.54 22.31
N ILE A 107 -1.03 15.70 21.48
CA ILE A 107 -0.53 17.03 21.09
C ILE A 107 -1.63 17.84 20.39
N THR A 108 -2.43 17.22 19.52
CA THR A 108 -3.57 17.90 18.89
C THR A 108 -4.65 18.28 19.89
N ALA A 109 -4.86 17.48 20.94
CA ALA A 109 -5.76 17.81 22.03
C ALA A 109 -5.26 19.02 22.82
N ILE A 110 -3.98 19.04 23.19
CA ILE A 110 -3.34 20.15 23.93
C ILE A 110 -3.51 21.47 23.18
N ASN A 111 -3.28 21.46 21.86
CA ASN A 111 -3.40 22.66 21.03
C ASN A 111 -4.83 23.19 20.88
N LYS A 112 -5.84 22.35 21.11
CA LYS A 112 -7.27 22.67 20.94
C LYS A 112 -8.04 22.66 22.25
N PHE A 113 -7.35 22.60 23.38
CA PHE A 113 -7.99 22.52 24.68
C PHE A 113 -8.20 23.93 25.22
N ASP A 114 -9.47 24.26 25.47
CA ASP A 114 -9.87 25.53 26.06
C ASP A 114 -10.24 25.30 27.52
N SER A 115 -9.43 25.85 28.44
CA SER A 115 -9.61 25.73 29.90
C SER A 115 -10.89 26.42 30.43
N ASN A 116 -11.55 27.22 29.59
CA ASN A 116 -12.79 27.92 29.95
C ASN A 116 -14.00 26.97 30.03
N PHE A 117 -13.95 25.83 29.32
CA PHE A 117 -14.98 24.81 29.44
C PHE A 117 -14.69 23.93 30.65
N ASN A 118 -15.70 23.70 31.49
CA ASN A 118 -15.59 22.99 32.79
C ASN A 118 -15.36 21.46 32.66
N ASN A 119 -14.56 21.02 31.69
CA ASN A 119 -14.26 19.64 31.39
C ASN A 119 -12.82 19.30 31.76
N LYS A 120 -12.60 18.16 32.41
CA LYS A 120 -11.24 17.67 32.69
C LYS A 120 -10.48 17.41 31.39
N PHE A 121 -9.22 17.85 31.35
CA PHE A 121 -8.35 17.67 30.18
C PHE A 121 -8.25 16.20 29.74
N SER A 122 -8.09 15.27 30.69
CA SER A 122 -7.97 13.84 30.37
C SER A 122 -9.21 13.30 29.65
N THR A 123 -10.41 13.74 30.01
CA THR A 123 -11.66 13.33 29.35
C THR A 123 -11.70 13.78 27.90
N TYR A 124 -11.23 15.00 27.61
CA TYR A 124 -11.13 15.53 26.26
C TYR A 124 -10.03 14.83 25.45
N ALA A 125 -8.85 14.66 26.04
CA ALA A 125 -7.68 14.08 25.41
C ALA A 125 -7.92 12.64 24.93
N VAL A 126 -8.69 11.84 25.68
CA VAL A 126 -9.01 10.44 25.30
C VAL A 126 -9.66 10.36 23.92
N TRP A 127 -10.51 11.32 23.54
CA TRP A 127 -11.15 11.34 22.23
C TRP A 127 -10.14 11.54 21.10
N TRP A 128 -9.23 12.49 21.24
CA TRP A 128 -8.19 12.78 20.26
C TRP A 128 -7.17 11.65 20.14
N ILE A 129 -6.76 11.06 21.28
CA ILE A 129 -5.88 9.89 21.29
C ILE A 129 -6.55 8.73 20.55
N ARG A 130 -7.81 8.43 20.88
CA ARG A 130 -8.56 7.35 20.24
C ARG A 130 -8.71 7.58 18.73
N GLN A 131 -9.03 8.80 18.32
CA GLN A 131 -9.19 9.16 16.91
C GLN A 131 -7.87 8.99 16.14
N ALA A 132 -6.76 9.45 16.69
CA ALA A 132 -5.44 9.33 16.06
C ALA A 132 -5.04 7.86 15.89
N ILE A 133 -5.18 7.05 16.94
CA ILE A 133 -4.87 5.62 16.90
C ILE A 133 -5.77 4.87 15.91
N GLN A 134 -7.08 5.16 15.89
CA GLN A 134 -8.02 4.56 14.93
C GLN A 134 -7.64 4.91 13.50
N ARG A 135 -7.34 6.18 13.23
CA ARG A 135 -6.92 6.65 11.90
C ARG A 135 -5.61 5.97 11.47
N ALA A 136 -4.62 5.89 12.35
CA ALA A 136 -3.35 5.23 12.08
C ALA A 136 -3.56 3.75 11.76
N THR A 137 -4.38 3.06 12.56
CA THR A 137 -4.73 1.66 12.32
C THR A 137 -5.35 1.47 10.93
N VAL A 138 -6.30 2.31 10.53
CA VAL A 138 -6.94 2.21 9.20
C VAL A 138 -5.94 2.42 8.06
N ILE A 139 -4.95 3.31 8.23
CA ILE A 139 -4.00 3.67 7.19
C ILE A 139 -2.84 2.67 7.10
N GLN A 140 -2.31 2.20 8.24
CA GLN A 140 -1.06 1.46 8.34
C GLN A 140 -1.23 -0.06 8.54
N SER A 141 -2.41 -0.53 8.97
CA SER A 141 -2.62 -1.96 9.29
C SER A 141 -2.49 -2.91 8.12
N ARG A 142 -2.66 -2.42 6.89
CA ARG A 142 -2.67 -3.24 5.67
C ARG A 142 -1.54 -2.82 4.74
N MET A 143 -0.92 -3.81 4.10
CA MET A 143 0.13 -3.61 3.10
C MET A 143 -0.38 -2.81 1.89
N ILE A 144 -1.63 -3.09 1.47
CA ILE A 144 -2.33 -2.32 0.45
C ILE A 144 -3.29 -1.38 1.16
N ARG A 145 -3.09 -0.07 0.96
CA ARG A 145 -3.92 0.96 1.58
C ARG A 145 -5.33 0.93 1.00
N LEU A 146 -6.32 0.86 1.88
CA LEU A 146 -7.74 0.98 1.52
C LEU A 146 -8.30 2.35 1.96
N PRO A 147 -9.23 2.94 1.18
CA PRO A 147 -10.01 4.09 1.62
C PRO A 147 -10.82 3.81 2.90
N VAL A 148 -11.02 4.85 3.72
CA VAL A 148 -11.69 4.75 5.04
C VAL A 148 -13.09 4.15 4.92
N HIS A 149 -13.88 4.60 3.95
CA HIS A 149 -15.25 4.13 3.75
C HIS A 149 -15.32 2.62 3.47
N ILE A 150 -14.30 2.04 2.82
CA ILE A 150 -14.24 0.59 2.54
C ILE A 150 -13.94 -0.18 3.85
N VAL A 151 -13.04 0.34 4.67
CA VAL A 151 -12.71 -0.29 5.96
C VAL A 151 -13.87 -0.23 6.94
N GLU A 152 -14.63 0.88 6.93
CA GLU A 152 -15.87 1.00 7.70
C GLU A 152 -16.94 0.02 7.24
N THR A 153 -17.14 -0.14 5.91
CA THR A 153 -18.10 -1.12 5.39
C THR A 153 -17.68 -2.55 5.71
N LEU A 154 -16.40 -2.88 5.64
CA LEU A 154 -15.87 -4.18 6.04
C LEU A 154 -16.09 -4.45 7.53
N SER A 155 -15.85 -3.47 8.39
CA SER A 155 -16.07 -3.61 9.84
C SER A 155 -17.54 -3.86 10.17
N LYS A 156 -18.47 -3.17 9.46
CA LYS A 156 -19.91 -3.41 9.57
C LYS A 156 -20.28 -4.81 9.08
N LEU A 157 -19.71 -5.24 7.96
CA LEU A 157 -19.92 -6.57 7.38
C LEU A 157 -19.48 -7.66 8.38
N HIS A 158 -18.30 -7.53 9.00
CA HIS A 158 -17.82 -8.46 10.03
C HIS A 158 -18.74 -8.50 11.25
N LYS A 159 -19.24 -7.34 11.70
CA LYS A 159 -20.20 -7.27 12.82
C LYS A 159 -21.49 -8.02 12.49
N VAL A 160 -22.07 -7.79 11.31
CA VAL A 160 -23.29 -8.49 10.86
C VAL A 160 -23.02 -9.98 10.64
N LYS A 161 -21.90 -10.35 10.01
CA LYS A 161 -21.51 -11.77 9.84
C LYS A 161 -21.44 -12.48 11.19
N ARG A 162 -20.84 -11.84 12.20
CA ARG A 162 -20.76 -12.41 13.56
C ARG A 162 -22.14 -12.56 14.20
N LEU A 163 -23.01 -11.57 14.11
CA LEU A 163 -24.38 -11.66 14.64
C LEU A 163 -25.19 -12.77 13.95
N LEU A 164 -25.10 -12.90 12.63
CA LEU A 164 -25.78 -13.95 11.88
C LEU A 164 -25.21 -15.34 12.17
N LEU A 165 -23.90 -15.46 12.37
CA LEU A 165 -23.27 -16.69 12.83
C LEU A 165 -23.82 -17.14 14.19
N GLU A 166 -23.97 -16.20 15.13
CA GLU A 166 -24.53 -16.46 16.46
C GLU A 166 -26.01 -16.88 16.39
N GLN A 167 -26.79 -16.29 15.47
CA GLN A 167 -28.23 -16.59 15.31
C GLN A 167 -28.50 -17.90 14.54
N LEU A 168 -27.76 -18.15 13.45
CA LEU A 168 -28.02 -19.25 12.54
C LEU A 168 -27.22 -20.51 12.89
N GLY A 169 -26.14 -20.39 13.67
CA GLY A 169 -25.22 -21.50 13.97
C GLY A 169 -24.44 -22.03 12.76
N ARG A 170 -24.55 -21.36 11.60
CA ARG A 170 -23.86 -21.68 10.34
C ARG A 170 -23.31 -20.43 9.68
N GLU A 171 -22.37 -20.58 8.74
CA GLU A 171 -21.91 -19.45 7.95
C GLU A 171 -23.08 -18.83 7.13
N PRO A 172 -23.27 -17.50 7.22
CA PRO A 172 -24.36 -16.83 6.53
C PRO A 172 -24.07 -16.67 5.04
N ASN A 173 -25.12 -16.79 4.23
CA ASN A 173 -25.04 -16.57 2.78
C ASN A 173 -24.88 -15.07 2.46
N ASN A 174 -24.33 -14.74 1.30
CA ASN A 174 -24.14 -13.35 0.87
C ASN A 174 -25.47 -12.59 0.78
N ASP A 175 -26.55 -13.25 0.36
CA ASP A 175 -27.89 -12.65 0.29
C ASP A 175 -28.44 -12.31 1.68
N GLU A 176 -28.21 -13.17 2.67
CA GLU A 176 -28.63 -12.97 4.07
C GLU A 176 -27.88 -11.80 4.71
N ILE A 177 -26.58 -11.70 4.44
CA ILE A 177 -25.75 -10.56 4.90
C ILE A 177 -26.25 -9.26 4.23
N ALA A 178 -26.61 -9.28 2.95
CA ALA A 178 -27.14 -8.11 2.24
C ALA A 178 -28.45 -7.63 2.87
N ALA A 179 -29.39 -8.54 3.11
CA ALA A 179 -30.67 -8.22 3.72
C ALA A 179 -30.48 -7.59 5.12
N SER A 180 -29.61 -8.16 5.95
CA SER A 180 -29.33 -7.65 7.30
C SER A 180 -28.60 -6.29 7.29
N MET A 181 -27.71 -6.06 6.32
CA MET A 181 -27.01 -4.77 6.16
C MET A 181 -27.96 -3.66 5.67
N ASN A 182 -28.91 -3.99 4.79
CA ASN A 182 -29.90 -3.05 4.27
C ASN A 182 -30.92 -2.64 5.35
N GLY A 183 -31.34 -3.57 6.21
CA GLY A 183 -32.24 -3.24 7.31
C GLY A 183 -31.69 -2.17 8.27
N ASN A 184 -30.36 -2.02 8.31
CA ASN A 184 -29.66 -1.08 9.18
C ASN A 184 -29.06 0.13 8.44
N SER A 185 -29.22 0.24 7.12
CA SER A 185 -28.53 1.27 6.32
C SER A 185 -29.42 1.88 5.23
N THR A 186 -29.23 3.17 4.96
CA THR A 186 -29.82 3.89 3.84
C THR A 186 -29.26 3.50 2.46
N LYS A 187 -28.26 2.61 2.40
CA LYS A 187 -27.62 2.18 1.15
C LYS A 187 -28.04 0.77 0.77
N ASP A 188 -28.39 0.58 -0.50
CA ASP A 188 -28.73 -0.74 -1.04
C ASP A 188 -27.47 -1.57 -1.30
N TYR A 189 -27.20 -2.51 -0.40
CA TYR A 189 -26.24 -3.59 -0.55
C TYR A 189 -26.88 -4.74 -1.33
N THR A 190 -26.19 -5.19 -2.37
CA THR A 190 -26.54 -6.37 -3.18
C THR A 190 -25.53 -7.47 -2.87
N ALA A 191 -25.88 -8.74 -3.04
CA ALA A 191 -24.96 -9.86 -2.84
C ALA A 191 -23.68 -9.75 -3.69
N GLN A 192 -23.79 -9.23 -4.92
CA GLN A 192 -22.62 -8.94 -5.77
C GLN A 192 -21.66 -7.91 -5.13
N LYS A 193 -22.19 -6.85 -4.51
CA LYS A 193 -21.35 -5.86 -3.82
C LYS A 193 -20.66 -6.49 -2.61
N ILE A 194 -21.33 -7.37 -1.88
CA ILE A 194 -20.74 -8.10 -0.76
C ILE A 194 -19.60 -9.00 -1.24
N ASP A 195 -19.77 -9.69 -2.37
CA ASP A 195 -18.70 -10.48 -2.97
C ASP A 195 -17.50 -9.60 -3.35
N GLN A 196 -17.74 -8.42 -3.93
CA GLN A 196 -16.67 -7.44 -4.18
C GLN A 196 -15.97 -7.00 -2.89
N PHE A 197 -16.72 -6.74 -1.80
CA PHE A 197 -16.12 -6.39 -0.51
C PHE A 197 -15.31 -7.55 0.09
N ARG A 198 -15.77 -8.79 -0.05
CA ARG A 198 -15.01 -9.98 0.40
C ARG A 198 -13.66 -10.10 -0.30
N LYS A 199 -13.55 -9.72 -1.57
CA LYS A 199 -12.28 -9.71 -2.30
C LYS A 199 -11.26 -8.75 -1.68
N PHE A 200 -11.71 -7.61 -1.13
CA PHE A 200 -10.82 -6.67 -0.42
C PHE A 200 -10.40 -7.15 0.97
N ASP A 201 -11.12 -8.12 1.56
CA ASP A 201 -10.81 -8.63 2.90
C ASP A 201 -9.69 -9.68 2.90
N VAL A 202 -9.28 -10.17 1.72
CA VAL A 202 -8.19 -11.14 1.58
C VAL A 202 -6.88 -10.54 2.09
N LEU A 203 -6.24 -11.21 3.05
CA LEU A 203 -4.93 -10.83 3.57
C LEU A 203 -3.83 -11.19 2.58
N VAL A 204 -2.85 -10.29 2.41
CA VAL A 204 -1.65 -10.57 1.62
C VAL A 204 -0.82 -11.63 2.35
N PHE A 205 -0.43 -12.68 1.65
CA PHE A 205 0.45 -13.72 2.16
C PHE A 205 1.89 -13.44 1.76
N SER A 206 2.83 -13.67 2.67
CA SER A 206 4.25 -13.66 2.32
C SER A 206 4.54 -14.76 1.29
N LEU A 207 5.30 -14.44 0.26
CA LEU A 207 5.76 -15.40 -0.74
C LEU A 207 6.81 -16.36 -0.17
N ASP A 208 7.54 -15.92 0.85
CA ASP A 208 8.50 -16.76 1.59
C ASP A 208 7.83 -17.71 2.58
N ARG A 209 6.50 -17.65 2.74
CA ARG A 209 5.79 -18.59 3.59
C ARG A 209 6.00 -20.01 3.05
N LEU A 210 6.58 -20.86 3.88
CA LEU A 210 6.76 -22.28 3.58
C LEU A 210 5.39 -22.95 3.40
N ILE A 211 5.27 -23.77 2.38
CA ILE A 211 4.08 -24.56 2.10
C ILE A 211 4.38 -26.01 2.55
N PHE A 212 3.61 -26.50 3.52
CA PHE A 212 3.80 -27.81 4.18
C PHE A 212 5.12 -27.91 4.99
N ASN A 213 5.38 -29.08 5.61
CA ASN A 213 6.64 -29.40 6.32
C ASN A 213 7.86 -29.53 5.40
N ASN A 214 7.69 -29.25 4.10
CA ASN A 214 8.78 -29.28 3.14
C ASN A 214 9.35 -27.86 2.99
N ASN A 215 10.64 -27.75 2.70
CA ASN A 215 11.35 -26.47 2.58
C ASN A 215 10.96 -25.64 1.33
N TYR A 216 9.82 -25.93 0.70
CA TYR A 216 9.36 -25.24 -0.50
C TYR A 216 8.63 -23.96 -0.12
N ARG A 217 8.99 -22.87 -0.79
CA ARG A 217 8.36 -21.56 -0.64
C ARG A 217 7.22 -21.42 -1.65
N LYS A 218 6.31 -20.49 -1.39
CA LYS A 218 5.23 -20.19 -2.35
C LYS A 218 5.76 -19.66 -3.69
N VAL A 219 6.88 -18.94 -3.65
CA VAL A 219 7.60 -18.49 -4.87
C VAL A 219 7.93 -19.65 -5.81
N ASP A 220 8.29 -20.82 -5.28
CA ASP A 220 8.69 -21.98 -6.09
C ASP A 220 7.55 -22.50 -6.98
N PHE A 221 6.30 -22.18 -6.63
CA PHE A 221 5.10 -22.55 -7.36
C PHE A 221 4.55 -21.42 -8.23
N GLU A 222 5.15 -20.23 -8.20
CA GLU A 222 4.75 -19.15 -9.08
C GLU A 222 5.31 -19.37 -10.48
N ASN A 223 4.46 -19.83 -11.38
CA ASN A 223 4.79 -19.87 -12.80
C ASN A 223 4.99 -18.42 -13.29
N CYS A 224 6.24 -18.08 -13.61
CA CYS A 224 6.57 -16.81 -14.24
C CYS A 224 5.65 -16.53 -15.43
N SER A 225 5.18 -15.30 -15.54
CA SER A 225 4.33 -14.83 -16.64
C SER A 225 4.94 -15.20 -18.00
N SER A 226 4.07 -15.49 -18.97
CA SER A 226 4.42 -15.97 -20.32
C SER A 226 5.47 -15.13 -21.05
N LEU A 227 5.71 -13.90 -20.62
CA LEU A 227 6.74 -12.99 -21.15
C LEU A 227 8.18 -13.49 -20.95
N ASN A 228 8.44 -14.33 -19.94
CA ASN A 228 9.78 -14.80 -19.61
C ASN A 228 10.06 -16.24 -20.04
N ARG A 229 9.13 -16.88 -20.77
CA ARG A 229 9.38 -18.26 -21.20
C ARG A 229 10.42 -18.28 -22.34
N PRO A 230 11.49 -19.09 -22.23
CA PRO A 230 12.58 -19.10 -23.19
C PRO A 230 12.17 -19.64 -24.57
N ASP A 231 11.18 -20.53 -24.61
CA ASP A 231 10.54 -21.07 -25.82
C ASP A 231 9.89 -19.96 -26.65
N LEU A 232 8.96 -19.19 -26.04
CA LEU A 232 8.28 -18.07 -26.71
C LEU A 232 9.27 -16.97 -27.14
N ARG A 233 10.35 -16.78 -26.40
CA ARG A 233 11.41 -15.83 -26.76
C ARG A 233 12.20 -16.31 -27.98
N LEU A 234 12.49 -17.61 -28.07
CA LEU A 234 13.16 -18.21 -29.23
C LEU A 234 12.26 -18.16 -30.46
N GLU A 235 10.98 -18.53 -30.32
CA GLU A 235 9.99 -18.44 -31.40
C GLU A 235 9.87 -17.02 -31.96
N ARG A 236 9.79 -16.00 -31.08
CA ARG A 236 9.78 -14.60 -31.52
C ARG A 236 11.05 -14.23 -32.29
N LYS A 237 12.23 -14.64 -31.82
CA LYS A 237 13.49 -14.36 -32.53
C LYS A 237 13.53 -15.03 -33.91
N MET A 238 13.18 -16.32 -33.98
CA MET A 238 13.10 -17.05 -35.25
C MET A 238 12.11 -16.40 -36.22
N LEU A 239 10.95 -15.95 -35.71
CA LEU A 239 9.98 -15.18 -36.48
C LEU A 239 10.58 -13.88 -37.03
N PHE A 240 11.32 -13.13 -36.22
CA PHE A 240 11.97 -11.90 -36.67
C PHE A 240 13.02 -12.16 -37.74
N GLU A 241 13.85 -13.19 -37.57
CA GLU A 241 14.85 -13.60 -38.56
C GLU A 241 14.18 -13.99 -39.89
N CYS A 242 13.15 -14.83 -39.86
CA CYS A 242 12.38 -15.22 -41.04
C CYS A 242 11.74 -14.02 -41.75
N ILE A 243 11.18 -13.06 -41.00
CA ILE A 243 10.58 -11.85 -41.56
C ILE A 243 11.66 -10.99 -42.24
N ASN A 244 12.82 -10.82 -41.61
CA ASN A 244 13.93 -10.07 -42.19
C ASN A 244 14.44 -10.72 -43.48
N GLU A 245 14.70 -12.02 -43.46
CA GLU A 245 15.13 -12.76 -44.66
C GLU A 245 14.11 -12.64 -45.80
N MET A 246 12.81 -12.73 -45.49
CA MET A 246 11.77 -12.57 -46.49
C MET A 246 11.72 -11.16 -47.07
N LEU A 247 11.86 -10.12 -46.24
CA LEU A 247 11.89 -8.74 -46.70
C LEU A 247 13.09 -8.49 -47.62
N ASP A 248 14.28 -8.98 -47.24
CA ASP A 248 15.53 -8.78 -47.97
C ASP A 248 15.53 -9.51 -49.34
N GLN A 249 14.88 -10.68 -49.43
CA GLN A 249 14.83 -11.47 -50.68
C GLN A 249 13.76 -10.97 -51.67
N THR A 250 12.66 -10.38 -51.19
CA THR A 250 11.49 -10.12 -52.04
C THR A 250 11.29 -8.65 -52.43
N LEU A 251 11.80 -7.71 -51.64
CA LEU A 251 11.58 -6.28 -51.86
C LEU A 251 12.83 -5.59 -52.42
N SER A 252 12.61 -4.48 -53.12
CA SER A 252 13.69 -3.51 -53.40
C SER A 252 14.00 -2.70 -52.14
N LYS A 253 15.24 -2.21 -51.99
CA LYS A 253 15.70 -1.41 -50.82
C LYS A 253 14.75 -0.26 -50.45
N LYS A 254 14.13 0.40 -51.44
CA LYS A 254 13.15 1.48 -51.20
C LYS A 254 11.81 0.96 -50.66
N GLU A 255 11.33 -0.17 -51.20
CA GLU A 255 10.08 -0.81 -50.76
C GLU A 255 10.22 -1.36 -49.33
N GLU A 256 11.38 -1.95 -49.03
CA GLU A 256 11.74 -2.49 -47.73
C GLU A 256 11.74 -1.41 -46.64
N GLN A 257 12.39 -0.28 -46.90
CA GLN A 257 12.41 0.86 -45.98
C GLN A 257 11.01 1.39 -45.67
N ILE A 258 10.15 1.52 -46.68
CA ILE A 258 8.76 1.97 -46.51
C ILE A 258 7.99 1.04 -45.57
N ILE A 259 8.12 -0.29 -45.75
CA ILE A 259 7.43 -1.26 -44.89
C ILE A 259 8.01 -1.31 -43.47
N ARG A 260 9.35 -1.25 -43.33
CA ARG A 260 9.99 -1.24 -42.01
C ARG A 260 9.57 -0.02 -41.20
N MET A 261 9.54 1.17 -41.80
CA MET A 261 9.04 2.40 -41.15
C MET A 261 7.55 2.33 -40.83
N ARG A 262 6.74 1.73 -41.73
CA ARG A 262 5.28 1.61 -41.54
C ARG A 262 4.90 0.76 -40.33
N PHE A 263 5.54 -0.39 -40.17
CA PHE A 263 5.23 -1.34 -39.11
C PHE A 263 6.14 -1.24 -37.88
N GLY A 264 7.12 -0.34 -37.89
CA GLY A 264 8.12 -0.24 -36.81
C GLY A 264 8.95 -1.51 -36.69
N LEU A 265 9.38 -2.06 -37.83
CA LEU A 265 10.31 -3.18 -37.86
C LEU A 265 11.74 -2.65 -37.77
N PHE A 266 12.61 -3.40 -37.09
CA PHE A 266 14.04 -3.08 -36.98
C PHE A 266 14.61 -2.68 -38.34
N PRO A 267 15.37 -1.58 -38.47
CA PRO A 267 15.99 -0.77 -37.41
C PRO A 267 15.07 0.29 -36.77
N PHE A 268 13.83 0.44 -37.22
CA PHE A 268 12.91 1.44 -36.66
C PHE A 268 12.09 0.82 -35.52
N GLU A 269 11.95 1.53 -34.40
CA GLU A 269 11.15 1.08 -33.25
C GLU A 269 9.71 1.59 -33.27
N GLN A 270 9.43 2.65 -34.05
CA GLN A 270 8.12 3.30 -34.10
C GLN A 270 7.49 3.16 -35.48
N SER A 271 6.18 2.89 -35.49
CA SER A 271 5.37 2.89 -36.72
C SER A 271 5.05 4.32 -37.16
N MET A 272 5.36 4.66 -38.40
CA MET A 272 5.06 5.97 -38.99
C MET A 272 3.73 5.97 -39.76
N THR A 273 3.11 7.15 -39.84
CA THR A 273 1.90 7.34 -40.65
C THR A 273 2.22 7.39 -42.15
N LEU A 274 1.23 7.16 -43.02
CA LEU A 274 1.45 7.22 -44.48
C LEU A 274 1.86 8.62 -44.96
N GLU A 275 1.48 9.65 -44.20
CA GLU A 275 1.81 11.04 -44.49
C GLU A 275 3.27 11.33 -44.15
N GLU A 276 3.73 10.96 -42.95
CA GLU A 276 5.13 11.06 -42.54
C GLU A 276 6.08 10.33 -43.50
N ILE A 277 5.71 9.10 -43.90
CA ILE A 277 6.50 8.34 -44.87
C ILE A 277 6.50 9.05 -46.25
N GLY A 278 5.36 9.62 -46.64
CA GLY A 278 5.26 10.40 -47.88
C GLY A 278 6.17 11.63 -47.89
N GLU A 279 6.27 12.33 -46.76
CA GLU A 279 7.17 13.47 -46.58
C GLU A 279 8.64 13.06 -46.70
N ILE A 280 9.05 11.97 -46.05
CA ILE A 280 10.44 11.45 -46.06
C ILE A 280 10.89 11.06 -47.49
N PHE A 281 9.99 10.42 -48.26
CA PHE A 281 10.30 9.95 -49.61
C PHE A 281 9.94 10.96 -50.72
N HIS A 282 9.40 12.14 -50.36
CA HIS A 282 8.86 13.14 -51.31
C HIS A 282 7.83 12.56 -52.29
N ILE A 283 6.92 11.74 -51.77
CA ILE A 283 5.90 11.02 -52.53
C ILE A 283 4.53 11.32 -51.91
N THR A 284 3.47 11.34 -52.72
CA THR A 284 2.11 11.53 -52.20
C THR A 284 1.67 10.38 -51.30
N ARG A 285 0.87 10.68 -50.27
CA ARG A 285 0.25 9.69 -49.37
C ARG A 285 -0.37 8.50 -50.11
N GLU A 286 -1.13 8.78 -51.17
CA GLU A 286 -1.81 7.73 -51.95
C GLU A 286 -0.81 6.81 -52.67
N ARG A 287 0.33 7.36 -53.11
CA ARG A 287 1.37 6.56 -53.75
C ARG A 287 2.09 5.65 -52.74
N VAL A 288 2.33 6.08 -51.50
CA VAL A 288 2.82 5.20 -50.42
C VAL A 288 1.84 4.06 -50.16
N ARG A 289 0.53 4.34 -50.14
CA ARG A 289 -0.53 3.33 -49.98
C ARG A 289 -0.55 2.30 -51.12
N GLN A 290 -0.34 2.74 -52.36
CA GLN A 290 -0.23 1.84 -53.51
C GLN A 290 0.99 0.91 -53.37
N VAL A 291 2.14 1.46 -52.96
CA VAL A 291 3.36 0.69 -52.71
C VAL A 291 3.14 -0.33 -51.60
N GLU A 292 2.56 0.06 -50.46
CA GLU A 292 2.20 -0.83 -49.35
C GLU A 292 1.37 -2.03 -49.83
N ARG A 293 0.31 -1.77 -50.61
CA ARG A 293 -0.55 -2.84 -51.16
C ARG A 293 0.20 -3.78 -52.10
N ASN A 294 1.02 -3.23 -53.00
CA ASN A 294 1.79 -4.03 -53.94
C ASN A 294 2.79 -4.92 -53.19
N ILE A 295 3.43 -4.38 -52.16
CA ILE A 295 4.37 -5.16 -51.35
C ILE A 295 3.64 -6.25 -50.56
N LEU A 296 2.51 -5.94 -49.91
CA LEU A 296 1.72 -6.94 -49.21
C LEU A 296 1.23 -8.07 -50.15
N GLN A 297 0.92 -7.76 -51.42
CA GLN A 297 0.62 -8.77 -52.43
C GLN A 297 1.84 -9.64 -52.76
N LYS A 298 3.02 -9.04 -52.97
CA LYS A 298 4.28 -9.79 -53.19
C LYS A 298 4.59 -10.73 -52.02
N LEU A 299 4.52 -10.20 -50.79
CA LEU A 299 4.74 -10.95 -49.55
C LEU A 299 3.72 -12.08 -49.38
N LYS A 300 2.45 -11.85 -49.75
CA LYS A 300 1.40 -12.89 -49.65
C LYS A 300 1.68 -14.09 -50.57
N ILE A 301 2.18 -13.85 -51.77
CA ILE A 301 2.55 -14.93 -52.70
C ILE A 301 3.75 -15.71 -52.15
N PHE A 302 4.75 -15.00 -51.64
CA PHE A 302 5.98 -15.62 -51.11
C PHE A 302 5.75 -16.37 -49.78
N SER A 303 4.92 -15.84 -48.89
CA SER A 303 4.58 -16.45 -47.59
C SER A 303 3.91 -17.83 -47.71
N LYS A 304 3.26 -18.12 -48.85
CA LYS A 304 2.67 -19.44 -49.12
C LYS A 304 3.73 -20.51 -49.42
N SER A 305 4.92 -20.10 -49.84
CA SER A 305 6.03 -20.98 -50.22
C SER A 305 7.05 -21.19 -49.10
N HIS A 306 7.01 -20.37 -48.04
CA HIS A 306 8.07 -20.28 -47.03
C HIS A 306 7.58 -20.63 -45.62
N HIS A 307 8.52 -20.88 -44.69
CA HIS A 307 8.30 -21.37 -43.32
C HIS A 307 7.37 -20.51 -42.43
N LEU A 308 6.97 -19.31 -42.87
CA LEU A 308 6.10 -18.39 -42.13
C LEU A 308 4.69 -18.97 -41.87
N LYS A 309 4.23 -19.92 -42.71
CA LYS A 309 2.96 -20.64 -42.47
C LYS A 309 3.00 -21.50 -41.20
N LEU A 310 4.15 -22.08 -40.84
CA LEU A 310 4.31 -22.92 -39.66
C LEU A 310 4.04 -22.12 -38.37
N PHE A 311 4.60 -20.91 -38.29
CA PHE A 311 4.36 -20.00 -37.17
C PHE A 311 2.93 -19.44 -37.11
N LEU A 312 2.23 -19.36 -38.25
CA LEU A 312 0.83 -18.93 -38.31
C LEU A 312 -0.14 -20.04 -37.88
N THR A 313 0.19 -21.30 -38.15
CA THR A 313 -0.67 -22.45 -37.77
C THR A 313 -0.65 -22.74 -36.26
N GLU A 314 0.49 -22.58 -35.59
CA GLU A 314 0.60 -22.82 -34.15
C GLU A 314 -0.16 -21.80 -33.30
N ARG A 315 -0.30 -20.56 -33.80
CA ARG A 315 -0.98 -19.46 -33.08
C ARG A 315 -2.49 -19.41 -33.30
N LEU A 316 -3.03 -20.19 -34.24
CA LEU A 316 -4.46 -20.34 -34.50
C LEU A 316 -5.05 -21.63 -33.89
N LEU A 317 -4.20 -22.53 -33.40
CA LEU A 317 -4.58 -23.75 -32.69
C LEU A 317 -4.52 -23.61 -31.15
N ASN A 318 -4.10 -22.45 -30.66
CA ASN A 318 -4.17 -22.01 -29.26
C ASN A 318 -5.01 -20.74 -29.17
#